data_AF-A0A837D452-F1
#
_entry.id   AF-A0A837D452-F1
#
_cell.length_a   1.000
_cell.length_b   1.000
_cell.length_c   1.000
_cell.angle_alpha   90.00
_cell.angle_beta   90.00
_cell.angle_gamma   90.00
#
_symmetry.space_group_name_H-M   'P 1'
#
loop_
_entity.id
_entity.type
_entity.pdbx_description
1 polymer ?
#
loop_
_entity_poly.entity_id
_entity_poly.type
_entity_poly.pdbx_seq_one_letter_code
_entity_poly.pdbx_strand_id
1 'polypeptide(L)'
;MDLDNPVVRLCGEGMRAEVEGRPDDARALFTQAWEQASDDYEACVAAHYLARHQPTVADRLYWNRVCLQRADAVGDERVAAFYPSLHVALAHCHRELGNIYAAARHFRHAADHLDALPTGPYGEWLRYTVAEGLRDTGALVRTPGEERLAQLLESLCERKDLRSLALPLPAFAGNLGTPSDHERLAQAAQQLHAEQRLSPQEQEALRHAVAALP
;
A
#
# COMPACT_ATOMS: atom_id res chain seq x y z
N MET A 1 -15.71 10.09 9.33
CA MET A 1 -15.38 9.50 10.64
C MET A 1 -16.04 10.39 11.69
N ASP A 2 -16.85 9.81 12.56
CA ASP A 2 -17.56 10.55 13.61
C ASP A 2 -16.60 10.85 14.77
N LEU A 3 -16.26 12.12 14.96
CA LEU A 3 -15.31 12.54 15.99
C LEU A 3 -15.94 12.65 17.39
N ASP A 4 -17.28 12.60 17.48
CA ASP A 4 -18.00 12.55 18.75
C ASP A 4 -18.03 11.13 19.33
N ASN A 5 -17.64 10.13 18.53
CA ASN A 5 -17.49 8.75 18.97
C ASN A 5 -16.33 8.62 19.99
N PRO A 6 -16.58 8.13 21.22
CA PRO A 6 -15.57 8.06 22.27
C PRO A 6 -14.39 7.12 21.91
N VAL A 7 -14.65 6.02 21.19
CA VAL A 7 -13.62 5.08 20.73
C VAL A 7 -12.73 5.73 19.68
N VAL A 8 -13.32 6.43 18.72
CA VAL A 8 -12.56 7.19 17.70
C VAL A 8 -11.70 8.27 18.36
N ARG A 9 -12.23 8.97 19.37
CA ARG A 9 -11.47 10.00 20.11
C ARG A 9 -10.28 9.40 20.86
N LEU A 10 -10.48 8.28 21.57
CA LEU A 10 -9.39 7.55 22.24
C LEU A 10 -8.32 7.11 21.25
N CYS A 11 -8.71 6.61 20.06
CA CYS A 11 -7.77 6.29 19.00
C CYS A 11 -7.02 7.53 18.48
N GLY A 12 -7.71 8.66 18.33
CA GLY A 12 -7.11 9.95 17.99
C GLY A 12 -6.07 10.44 19.00
N GLU A 13 -6.36 10.30 20.29
CA GLU A 13 -5.44 10.63 21.38
C GLU A 13 -4.25 9.66 21.41
N GLY A 14 -4.48 8.37 21.17
CA GLY A 14 -3.42 7.36 21.07
C GLY A 14 -2.46 7.64 19.92
N MET A 15 -2.97 8.00 18.74
CA MET A 15 -2.12 8.43 17.61
C MET A 15 -1.27 9.66 17.95
N ARG A 16 -1.83 10.63 18.68
CA ARG A 16 -1.06 11.79 19.15
C ARG A 16 0.07 11.37 20.09
N ALA A 17 -0.21 10.45 21.03
CA ALA A 17 0.79 9.90 21.92
C ALA A 17 1.92 9.17 21.15
N GLU A 18 1.61 8.47 20.06
CA GLU A 18 2.64 7.88 19.18
C GLU A 18 3.55 8.95 18.55
N VAL A 19 2.97 10.02 18.00
CA VAL A 19 3.73 11.14 17.40
C VAL A 19 4.62 11.82 18.43
N GLU A 20 4.18 11.89 19.68
CA GLU A 20 4.94 12.46 20.81
C GLU A 20 5.96 11.49 21.42
N GLY A 21 6.09 10.26 20.90
CA GLY A 21 7.04 9.27 21.42
C GLY A 21 6.64 8.65 22.76
N ARG A 22 5.33 8.57 23.05
CA ARG A 22 4.75 7.98 24.28
C ARG A 22 4.03 6.65 23.99
N PRO A 23 4.76 5.56 23.70
CA PRO A 23 4.16 4.30 23.23
C PRO A 23 3.31 3.59 24.30
N ASP A 24 3.68 3.66 25.57
CA ASP A 24 2.88 3.05 26.66
C ASP A 24 1.54 3.74 26.82
N ASP A 25 1.51 5.07 26.72
CA ASP A 25 0.28 5.87 26.78
C ASP A 25 -0.61 5.57 25.56
N ALA A 26 -0.02 5.48 24.37
CA ALA A 26 -0.73 5.09 23.16
C ALA A 26 -1.38 3.71 23.31
N ARG A 27 -0.62 2.71 23.79
CA ARG A 27 -1.14 1.36 24.05
C ARG A 27 -2.27 1.37 25.07
N ALA A 28 -2.16 2.13 26.15
CA ALA A 28 -3.21 2.25 27.16
C ALA A 28 -4.50 2.84 26.55
N LEU A 29 -4.38 3.90 25.75
CA LEU A 29 -5.51 4.54 25.06
C LEU A 29 -6.19 3.60 24.06
N PHE A 30 -5.41 2.86 23.26
CA PHE A 30 -5.97 1.89 22.31
C PHE A 30 -6.62 0.68 23.01
N THR A 31 -6.06 0.25 24.15
CA THR A 31 -6.67 -0.81 24.98
C THR A 31 -8.01 -0.34 25.54
N GLN A 32 -8.05 0.88 26.07
CA GLN A 32 -9.29 1.49 26.56
C GLN A 32 -10.33 1.66 25.44
N ALA A 33 -9.90 2.03 24.24
CA ALA A 33 -10.77 2.13 23.06
C ALA A 33 -11.39 0.77 22.71
N TRP A 34 -10.60 -0.31 22.77
CA TRP A 34 -11.08 -1.67 22.54
C TRP A 34 -12.10 -2.12 23.61
N GLU A 35 -11.83 -1.84 24.88
CA GLU A 35 -12.73 -2.20 25.99
C GLU A 35 -14.06 -1.44 25.95
N GLN A 36 -14.07 -0.23 25.38
CA GLN A 36 -15.28 0.61 25.26
C GLN A 36 -16.06 0.40 23.96
N ALA A 37 -15.49 -0.32 22.99
CA ALA A 37 -16.16 -0.58 21.72
C ALA A 37 -17.50 -1.31 21.95
N SER A 38 -18.56 -0.73 21.40
CA SER A 38 -19.94 -1.17 21.55
C SER A 38 -20.51 -1.81 20.28
N ASP A 39 -19.86 -1.59 19.13
CA ASP A 39 -20.19 -2.22 17.86
C ASP A 39 -18.94 -2.70 17.09
N ASP A 40 -19.15 -3.41 15.98
CA ASP A 40 -18.07 -3.95 15.17
C ASP A 40 -17.25 -2.85 14.44
N TYR A 41 -17.82 -1.67 14.21
CA TYR A 41 -17.09 -0.56 13.58
C TYR A 41 -16.06 0.03 14.55
N GLU A 42 -16.49 0.34 15.76
CA GLU A 42 -15.65 0.78 16.86
C GLU A 42 -14.56 -0.26 17.18
N ALA A 43 -14.96 -1.53 17.28
CA ALA A 43 -14.03 -2.64 17.55
C ALA A 43 -13.00 -2.80 16.42
N CYS A 44 -13.41 -2.63 15.15
CA CYS A 44 -12.51 -2.63 14.00
C CYS A 44 -11.45 -1.53 14.14
N VAL A 45 -11.88 -0.28 14.39
CA VAL A 45 -10.96 0.86 14.54
C VAL A 45 -10.00 0.66 15.71
N ALA A 46 -10.50 0.24 16.88
CA ALA A 46 -9.65 0.01 18.05
C ALA A 46 -8.64 -1.13 17.82
N ALA A 47 -9.08 -2.25 17.23
CA ALA A 47 -8.21 -3.40 16.94
C ALA A 47 -7.07 -3.03 15.98
N HIS A 48 -7.34 -2.18 14.98
CA HIS A 48 -6.32 -1.70 14.05
C HIS A 48 -5.15 -1.02 14.77
N TYR A 49 -5.46 -0.09 15.68
CA TYR A 49 -4.42 0.63 16.42
C TYR A 49 -3.74 -0.25 17.47
N LEU A 50 -4.50 -1.11 18.16
CA LEU A 50 -3.95 -2.02 19.15
C LEU A 50 -2.96 -3.02 18.53
N ALA A 51 -3.18 -3.46 17.28
CA ALA A 51 -2.27 -4.34 16.55
C ALA A 51 -0.85 -3.77 16.45
N ARG A 52 -0.70 -2.44 16.36
CA ARG A 52 0.61 -1.76 16.20
C ARG A 52 1.48 -1.83 17.46
N HIS A 53 0.89 -2.10 18.61
CA HIS A 53 1.54 -2.11 19.94
C HIS A 53 1.77 -3.51 20.48
N GLN A 54 1.64 -4.53 19.63
CA GLN A 54 1.85 -5.92 20.04
C GLN A 54 3.34 -6.30 20.04
N PRO A 55 3.80 -7.07 21.04
CA PRO A 55 5.22 -7.35 21.23
C PRO A 55 5.78 -8.33 20.19
N THR A 56 4.93 -9.18 19.60
CA THR A 56 5.33 -10.17 18.61
C THR A 56 4.57 -10.00 17.30
N VAL A 57 5.17 -10.44 16.20
CA VAL A 57 4.51 -10.46 14.88
C VAL A 57 3.29 -11.40 14.90
N ALA A 58 3.31 -12.47 15.69
CA ALA A 58 2.17 -13.37 15.86
C ALA A 58 0.98 -12.68 16.53
N ASP A 59 1.23 -11.91 17.58
CA ASP A 59 0.18 -11.13 18.27
C ASP A 59 -0.35 -10.01 17.36
N ARG A 60 0.53 -9.33 16.62
CA ARG A 60 0.13 -8.34 15.62
C ARG A 60 -0.74 -8.96 14.51
N LEU A 61 -0.38 -10.16 14.05
CA LEU A 61 -1.18 -10.91 13.07
C LEU A 61 -2.56 -11.28 13.64
N TYR A 62 -2.62 -11.72 14.89
CA TYR A 62 -3.88 -12.01 15.57
C TYR A 62 -4.79 -10.77 15.60
N TRP A 63 -4.28 -9.63 16.07
CA TRP A 63 -5.08 -8.40 16.15
C TRP A 63 -5.47 -7.86 14.79
N ASN A 64 -4.62 -7.95 13.77
CA ASN A 64 -4.99 -7.59 12.40
C ASN A 64 -6.09 -8.50 11.82
N ARG A 65 -6.13 -9.78 12.20
CA ARG A 65 -7.23 -10.69 11.83
C ARG A 65 -8.53 -10.32 12.54
N VAL A 66 -8.46 -9.99 13.83
CA VAL A 66 -9.61 -9.47 14.57
C VAL A 66 -10.14 -8.21 13.90
N CYS A 67 -9.26 -7.27 13.52
CA CYS A 67 -9.65 -6.06 12.83
C CYS A 67 -10.39 -6.36 11.51
N LEU A 68 -9.84 -7.22 10.65
CA LEU A 68 -10.51 -7.62 9.39
C LEU A 68 -11.86 -8.29 9.65
N GLN A 69 -11.94 -9.21 10.62
CA GLN A 69 -13.20 -9.88 10.98
C GLN A 69 -14.27 -8.89 11.44
N ARG A 70 -13.87 -7.84 12.18
CA ARG A 70 -14.79 -6.78 12.62
C ARG A 70 -15.23 -5.91 11.44
N ALA A 71 -14.34 -5.56 10.52
CA ALA A 71 -14.72 -4.88 9.29
C ALA A 71 -15.74 -5.71 8.48
N ASP A 72 -15.50 -7.01 8.31
CA ASP A 72 -16.42 -7.91 7.61
C ASP A 72 -17.80 -7.97 8.30
N ALA A 73 -17.84 -7.93 9.63
CA ALA A 73 -19.08 -7.95 10.41
C ALA A 73 -19.89 -6.64 10.31
N VAL A 74 -19.23 -5.49 10.13
CA VAL A 74 -19.91 -4.23 9.81
C VAL A 74 -20.62 -4.34 8.47
N GLY A 75 -19.94 -4.87 7.45
CA GLY A 75 -20.54 -5.26 6.18
C GLY A 75 -21.16 -4.13 5.35
N ASP A 76 -20.86 -2.86 5.66
CA ASP A 76 -21.37 -1.69 4.94
C ASP A 76 -20.26 -0.78 4.38
N GLU A 77 -20.64 0.28 3.68
CA GLU A 77 -19.72 1.18 2.97
C GLU A 77 -18.73 1.92 3.89
N ARG A 78 -19.01 2.02 5.20
CA ARG A 78 -18.18 2.77 6.16
C ARG A 78 -16.80 2.14 6.37
N VAL A 79 -16.67 0.84 6.10
CA VAL A 79 -15.40 0.09 6.23
C VAL A 79 -14.73 -0.21 4.90
N ALA A 80 -15.36 0.14 3.77
CA ALA A 80 -14.82 -0.14 2.44
C ALA A 80 -13.39 0.43 2.26
N ALA A 81 -13.19 1.68 2.69
CA ALA A 81 -11.89 2.35 2.64
C ALA A 81 -10.85 1.80 3.64
N PHE A 82 -11.23 0.90 4.55
CA PHE A 82 -10.29 0.28 5.49
C PHE A 82 -9.61 -0.95 4.89
N TYR A 83 -10.33 -1.74 4.08
CA TYR A 83 -9.84 -3.03 3.58
C TYR A 83 -8.43 -2.98 2.97
N PRO A 84 -8.05 -1.98 2.14
CA PRO A 84 -6.69 -1.93 1.59
C PRO A 84 -5.60 -1.96 2.68
N SER A 85 -5.73 -1.14 3.72
CA SER A 85 -4.73 -1.06 4.79
C SER A 85 -4.77 -2.26 5.72
N LEU A 86 -5.96 -2.82 6.00
CA LEU A 86 -6.12 -4.04 6.79
C LEU A 86 -5.43 -5.23 6.12
N HIS A 87 -5.64 -5.39 4.81
CA HIS A 87 -4.99 -6.43 4.02
C HIS A 87 -3.47 -6.22 3.94
N VAL A 88 -2.99 -4.98 3.75
CA VAL A 88 -1.54 -4.69 3.79
C VAL A 88 -0.92 -5.05 5.14
N ALA A 89 -1.58 -4.72 6.25
CA ALA A 89 -1.08 -5.07 7.60
C ALA A 89 -0.96 -6.59 7.80
N LEU A 90 -1.96 -7.36 7.34
CA LEU A 90 -1.92 -8.82 7.35
C LEU A 90 -0.81 -9.36 6.43
N ALA A 91 -0.64 -8.78 5.25
CA ALA A 91 0.39 -9.19 4.30
C ALA A 91 1.79 -9.01 4.88
N HIS A 92 2.08 -7.88 5.52
CA HIS A 92 3.35 -7.64 6.19
C HIS A 92 3.62 -8.64 7.31
N CYS A 93 2.64 -8.89 8.19
CA CYS A 93 2.81 -9.89 9.26
C CYS A 93 3.07 -11.28 8.70
N HIS A 94 2.35 -11.68 7.65
CA HIS A 94 2.57 -12.95 6.98
C HIS A 94 3.97 -13.03 6.36
N ARG A 95 4.45 -11.97 5.72
CA ARG A 95 5.77 -11.90 5.10
C ARG A 95 6.88 -11.99 6.15
N GLU A 96 6.78 -11.25 7.25
CA GLU A 96 7.74 -11.30 8.37
C GLU A 96 7.82 -12.69 9.03
N LEU A 97 6.69 -13.42 9.05
CA LEU A 97 6.64 -14.81 9.52
C LEU A 97 7.07 -15.84 8.44
N GLY A 98 7.53 -15.40 7.26
CA GLY A 98 7.95 -16.27 6.16
C GLY A 98 6.81 -16.91 5.35
N ASN A 99 5.55 -16.54 5.62
CA ASN A 99 4.37 -17.07 4.93
C ASN A 99 4.11 -16.32 3.62
N ILE A 100 5.02 -16.42 2.65
CA ILE A 100 5.00 -15.62 1.41
C ILE A 100 3.71 -15.78 0.60
N TYR A 101 3.16 -16.99 0.49
CA TYR A 101 1.91 -17.23 -0.23
C TYR A 101 0.72 -16.50 0.41
N ALA A 102 0.63 -16.51 1.74
CA ALA A 102 -0.41 -15.77 2.45
C ALA A 102 -0.24 -14.26 2.29
N ALA A 103 1.00 -13.77 2.32
CA ALA A 103 1.30 -12.36 2.08
C ALA A 103 0.87 -11.92 0.67
N ALA A 104 1.23 -12.69 -0.36
CA ALA A 104 0.79 -12.48 -1.75
C ALA A 104 -0.74 -12.37 -1.87
N ARG A 105 -1.47 -13.30 -1.23
CA ARG A 105 -2.94 -13.28 -1.22
C ARG A 105 -3.49 -12.01 -0.60
N HIS A 106 -2.95 -11.58 0.54
CA HIS A 106 -3.41 -10.34 1.18
C HIS A 106 -3.06 -9.10 0.36
N PHE A 107 -1.89 -9.02 -0.29
CA PHE A 107 -1.60 -7.91 -1.21
C PHE A 107 -2.55 -7.88 -2.42
N ARG A 108 -2.96 -9.04 -2.95
CA ARG A 108 -4.00 -9.11 -4.00
C ARG A 108 -5.32 -8.52 -3.52
N HIS A 109 -5.78 -8.95 -2.34
CA HIS A 109 -7.00 -8.39 -1.75
C HIS A 109 -6.89 -6.89 -1.47
N ALA A 110 -5.72 -6.40 -1.04
CA ALA A 110 -5.51 -4.97 -0.88
C ALA A 110 -5.66 -4.24 -2.22
N ALA A 111 -5.08 -4.79 -3.30
CA ALA A 111 -5.20 -4.24 -4.65
C ALA A 111 -6.66 -4.15 -5.12
N ASP A 112 -7.45 -5.21 -4.88
CA ASP A 112 -8.86 -5.28 -5.27
C ASP A 112 -9.73 -4.20 -4.59
N HIS A 113 -9.30 -3.66 -3.45
CA HIS A 113 -10.04 -2.65 -2.69
C HIS A 113 -9.50 -1.22 -2.84
N LEU A 114 -8.42 -1.00 -3.60
CA LEU A 114 -7.79 0.34 -3.69
C LEU A 114 -8.74 1.41 -4.22
N ASP A 115 -9.70 1.05 -5.07
CA ASP A 115 -10.68 1.98 -5.65
C ASP A 115 -11.70 2.50 -4.62
N ALA A 116 -11.77 1.89 -3.42
CA ALA A 116 -12.59 2.40 -2.32
C ALA A 116 -11.93 3.59 -1.59
N LEU A 117 -10.65 3.88 -1.86
CA LEU A 117 -9.95 5.00 -1.24
C LEU A 117 -10.28 6.31 -1.96
N PRO A 118 -10.45 7.43 -1.23
CA PRO A 118 -10.53 8.73 -1.86
C PRO A 118 -9.23 9.04 -2.59
N THR A 119 -9.34 9.72 -3.74
CA THR A 119 -8.17 10.24 -4.46
C THR A 119 -7.36 11.16 -3.55
N GLY A 120 -6.07 10.87 -3.43
CA GLY A 120 -5.16 11.71 -2.66
C GLY A 120 -3.86 10.97 -2.29
N PRO A 121 -2.95 11.67 -1.59
CA PRO A 121 -1.61 11.18 -1.32
C PRO A 121 -1.58 9.85 -0.55
N TYR A 122 -2.56 9.63 0.34
CA TYR A 122 -2.66 8.38 1.09
C TYR A 122 -2.97 7.17 0.19
N GLY A 123 -3.92 7.31 -0.74
CA GLY A 123 -4.26 6.25 -1.69
C GLY A 123 -3.10 5.93 -2.64
N GLU A 124 -2.37 6.96 -3.10
CA GLU A 124 -1.17 6.78 -3.93
C GLU A 124 -0.05 6.06 -3.18
N TRP A 125 0.23 6.48 -1.94
CA TRP A 125 1.22 5.83 -1.08
C TRP A 125 0.88 4.36 -0.83
N LEU A 126 -0.38 4.07 -0.53
CA LEU A 126 -0.80 2.69 -0.28
C LEU A 126 -0.74 1.86 -1.55
N ARG A 127 -1.08 2.44 -2.71
CA ARG A 127 -0.90 1.78 -4.01
C ARG A 127 0.55 1.36 -4.25
N TYR A 128 1.52 2.24 -3.96
CA TYR A 128 2.95 1.89 -4.08
C TYR A 128 3.32 0.73 -3.16
N THR A 129 2.82 0.76 -1.92
CA THR A 129 3.04 -0.31 -0.94
C THR A 129 2.48 -1.65 -1.42
N VAL A 130 1.27 -1.65 -1.98
CA VAL A 130 0.64 -2.86 -2.52
C VAL A 130 1.39 -3.38 -3.74
N ALA A 131 1.75 -2.51 -4.68
CA ALA A 131 2.48 -2.88 -5.89
C ALA A 131 3.87 -3.47 -5.58
N GLU A 132 4.59 -2.89 -4.63
CA GLU A 132 5.84 -3.44 -4.10
C GLU A 132 5.61 -4.81 -3.47
N GLY A 133 4.64 -4.92 -2.56
CA GLY A 133 4.30 -6.19 -1.91
C GLY A 133 3.94 -7.32 -2.88
N LEU A 134 3.20 -7.02 -3.95
CA LEU A 134 2.89 -7.98 -5.01
C LEU A 134 4.15 -8.45 -5.74
N ARG A 135 5.11 -7.55 -6.03
CA ARG A 135 6.37 -7.92 -6.68
C ARG A 135 7.28 -8.73 -5.76
N ASP A 136 7.47 -8.28 -4.52
CA ASP A 136 8.34 -8.94 -3.53
C ASP A 136 7.89 -10.37 -3.21
N THR A 137 6.59 -10.63 -3.29
CA THR A 137 6.01 -11.95 -3.04
C THR A 137 5.92 -12.82 -4.30
N GLY A 138 6.35 -12.31 -5.46
CA GLY A 138 6.23 -12.98 -6.76
C GLY A 138 4.80 -13.08 -7.29
N ALA A 139 3.84 -12.41 -6.65
CA ALA A 139 2.43 -12.39 -7.06
C ALA A 139 2.19 -11.55 -8.33
N LEU A 140 3.11 -10.63 -8.61
CA LEU A 140 3.21 -9.83 -9.82
C LEU A 140 4.62 -9.98 -10.38
N VAL A 141 4.70 -10.47 -11.61
CA VAL A 141 5.95 -10.62 -12.36
C VAL A 141 5.96 -9.55 -13.46
N ARG A 142 7.11 -8.88 -13.62
CA ARG A 142 7.26 -7.87 -14.67
C ARG A 142 7.18 -8.52 -16.05
N THR A 143 6.55 -7.83 -17.00
CA THR A 143 6.64 -8.19 -18.41
C THR A 143 8.05 -7.86 -18.95
N PRO A 144 8.48 -8.44 -20.09
CA PRO A 144 9.76 -8.08 -20.70
C PRO A 144 9.90 -6.58 -21.00
N GLY A 145 8.81 -5.88 -21.34
CA GLY A 145 8.81 -4.43 -21.52
C GLY A 145 9.05 -3.69 -20.22
N GLU A 146 8.41 -4.12 -19.13
CA GLU A 146 8.61 -3.56 -17.79
C GLU A 146 10.00 -3.81 -17.23
N GLU A 147 10.61 -4.97 -17.51
CA GLU A 147 11.99 -5.28 -17.13
C GLU A 147 12.99 -4.35 -17.83
N ARG A 148 12.81 -4.11 -19.13
CA ARG A 148 13.64 -3.13 -19.87
C ARG A 148 13.47 -1.72 -19.34
N LEU A 149 12.24 -1.34 -19.02
CA LEU A 149 11.97 -0.04 -18.42
C LEU A 149 12.61 0.07 -17.02
N ALA A 150 12.58 -1.00 -16.22
CA ALA A 150 13.24 -1.04 -14.92
C ALA A 150 14.75 -0.73 -15.02
N GLN A 151 15.44 -1.37 -15.96
CA GLN A 151 16.88 -1.15 -16.20
C GLN A 151 17.18 0.30 -16.60
N LEU A 152 16.33 0.90 -17.44
CA LEU A 152 16.45 2.32 -17.78
C LEU A 152 16.25 3.22 -16.54
N LEU A 153 15.21 2.95 -15.74
CA LEU A 153 14.94 3.72 -14.52
C LEU A 153 16.08 3.60 -13.50
N GLU A 154 16.70 2.43 -13.38
CA GLU A 154 17.87 2.21 -12.54
C GLU A 154 19.05 3.10 -12.99
N SER A 155 19.38 3.11 -14.29
CA SER A 155 20.41 4.02 -14.85
C SER A 155 20.10 5.49 -14.56
N LEU A 156 18.84 5.91 -14.71
CA LEU A 156 18.41 7.29 -14.44
C LEU A 156 18.51 7.63 -12.94
N CYS A 157 18.23 6.67 -12.05
CA CYS A 157 18.40 6.81 -10.60
C CYS A 157 19.87 6.97 -10.21
N GLU A 158 20.77 6.16 -10.76
CA GLU A 158 22.21 6.22 -10.48
C GLU A 158 22.81 7.61 -10.76
N ARG A 159 22.36 8.24 -11.86
CA ARG A 159 22.77 9.60 -12.25
C ARG A 159 21.91 10.73 -11.67
N LYS A 160 20.93 10.41 -10.82
CA LYS A 160 20.00 11.39 -10.21
C LYS A 160 19.25 12.24 -11.24
N ASP A 161 18.85 11.67 -12.37
CA ASP A 161 18.04 12.37 -13.36
C ASP A 161 16.57 12.44 -12.91
N LEU A 162 16.33 13.26 -11.90
CA LEU A 162 15.01 13.43 -11.28
C LEU A 162 13.95 13.85 -12.29
N ARG A 163 14.34 14.69 -13.26
CA ARG A 163 13.41 15.15 -14.28
C ARG A 163 12.94 13.96 -15.12
N SER A 164 13.83 13.05 -15.50
CA SER A 164 13.50 11.89 -16.37
C SER A 164 12.72 10.83 -15.63
N LEU A 165 13.01 10.67 -14.34
CA LEU A 165 12.27 9.78 -13.46
C LEU A 165 10.85 10.26 -13.18
N ALA A 166 10.63 11.58 -13.05
CA ALA A 166 9.34 12.15 -12.63
C ALA A 166 8.14 11.75 -13.51
N LEU A 167 8.37 11.36 -14.76
CA LEU A 167 7.30 10.93 -15.68
C LEU A 167 6.92 9.45 -15.48
N PRO A 168 7.78 8.46 -15.77
CA PRO A 168 7.44 7.04 -15.68
C PRO A 168 7.46 6.47 -14.27
N LEU A 169 8.23 7.03 -13.32
CA LEU A 169 8.48 6.39 -12.03
C LEU A 169 7.20 6.19 -11.20
N PRO A 170 6.27 7.16 -11.08
CA PRO A 170 5.02 6.95 -10.36
C PRO A 170 4.17 5.82 -10.97
N ALA A 171 4.03 5.79 -12.29
CA ALA A 171 3.27 4.73 -12.98
C ALA A 171 3.95 3.36 -12.83
N PHE A 172 5.28 3.32 -12.92
CA PHE A 172 6.07 2.09 -12.77
C PHE A 172 6.00 1.54 -11.34
N ALA A 173 6.22 2.40 -10.34
CA ALA A 173 6.21 2.01 -8.94
C ALA A 173 4.81 1.53 -8.49
N GLY A 174 3.75 2.20 -8.95
CA GLY A 174 2.36 1.88 -8.62
C GLY A 174 1.66 0.88 -9.55
N ASN A 175 2.40 0.24 -10.46
CA ASN A 175 1.85 -0.75 -11.39
C ASN A 175 1.39 -2.02 -10.65
N LEU A 176 0.09 -2.35 -10.72
CA LEU A 176 -0.50 -3.56 -10.14
C LEU A 176 -0.66 -4.70 -11.16
N GLY A 177 -0.25 -4.49 -12.41
CA GLY A 177 -0.38 -5.46 -13.52
C GLY A 177 -1.78 -5.48 -14.16
N THR A 178 -2.61 -4.47 -13.92
CA THR A 178 -3.93 -4.36 -14.57
C THR A 178 -3.79 -3.76 -15.97
N PRO A 179 -4.75 -3.97 -16.89
CA PRO A 179 -4.74 -3.32 -18.20
C PRO A 179 -4.61 -1.79 -18.11
N SER A 180 -5.32 -1.16 -17.18
CA SER A 180 -5.23 0.29 -16.95
C SER A 180 -3.85 0.72 -16.43
N ASP A 181 -3.15 -0.13 -15.66
CA ASP A 181 -1.77 0.15 -15.27
C ASP A 181 -0.81 0.10 -16.45
N HIS A 182 -0.96 -0.91 -17.32
CA HIS A 182 -0.14 -1.03 -18.51
C HIS A 182 -0.31 0.18 -19.43
N GLU A 183 -1.55 0.65 -19.63
CA GLU A 183 -1.86 1.86 -20.39
C GLU A 183 -1.20 3.10 -19.77
N ARG A 184 -1.33 3.29 -18.45
CA ARG A 184 -0.70 4.43 -17.75
C ARG A 184 0.82 4.40 -17.86
N LEU A 185 1.43 3.23 -17.72
CA LEU A 185 2.87 3.06 -17.82
C LEU A 185 3.36 3.33 -19.26
N ALA A 186 2.66 2.79 -20.26
CA ALA A 186 2.98 3.02 -21.66
C ALA A 186 2.87 4.50 -22.03
N GLN A 187 1.82 5.19 -21.58
CA GLN A 187 1.64 6.62 -21.81
C GLN A 187 2.78 7.44 -21.19
N ALA A 188 3.15 7.16 -19.94
CA ALA A 188 4.24 7.86 -19.27
C ALA A 188 5.60 7.63 -19.95
N ALA A 189 5.87 6.39 -20.39
CA ALA A 189 7.07 6.04 -21.14
C ALA A 189 7.12 6.70 -22.53
N GLN A 190 5.99 6.78 -23.23
CA GLN A 190 5.86 7.49 -24.51
C GLN A 190 6.08 9.00 -24.35
N GLN A 191 5.57 9.61 -23.27
CA GLN A 191 5.81 11.02 -22.95
C GLN A 191 7.29 11.29 -22.72
N LEU A 192 7.97 10.46 -21.91
CA LEU A 192 9.42 10.57 -21.72
C LEU A 192 10.17 10.41 -23.05
N HIS A 193 9.75 9.45 -23.89
CA HIS A 193 10.35 9.25 -25.21
C HIS A 193 10.18 10.49 -26.11
N ALA A 194 9.01 11.14 -26.08
CA ALA A 194 8.73 12.31 -26.91
C ALA A 194 9.61 13.53 -26.55
N GLU A 195 10.14 13.61 -25.32
CA GLU A 195 11.00 14.72 -24.90
C GLU A 195 12.42 14.68 -25.51
N GLN A 196 12.85 13.55 -26.08
CA GLN A 196 14.14 13.40 -26.78
C GLN A 196 15.36 13.88 -25.97
N ARG A 197 15.31 13.73 -24.65
CA ARG A 197 16.34 14.22 -23.71
C ARG A 197 17.30 13.15 -23.20
N LEU A 198 16.98 11.88 -23.44
CA LEU A 198 17.82 10.77 -23.06
C LEU A 198 19.00 10.66 -24.04
N SER A 199 20.04 9.93 -23.66
CA SER A 199 21.10 9.59 -24.63
C SER A 199 20.54 8.76 -25.79
N PRO A 200 21.17 8.74 -26.98
CA PRO A 200 20.67 7.95 -28.12
C PRO A 200 20.45 6.46 -27.78
N GLN A 201 21.32 5.89 -26.96
CA GLN A 201 21.19 4.50 -26.50
C GLN A 201 19.99 4.31 -25.57
N GLU A 202 19.77 5.22 -24.63
CA GLU A 202 18.63 5.17 -23.71
C GLU A 202 17.30 5.47 -24.43
N GLN A 203 17.33 6.35 -25.44
CA GLN A 203 16.20 6.67 -26.30
C GLN A 203 15.75 5.42 -27.08
N GLU A 204 16.72 4.67 -27.61
CA GLU A 204 16.49 3.38 -28.28
C GLU A 204 15.95 2.33 -27.30
N ALA A 205 16.58 2.20 -26.13
CA ALA A 205 16.14 1.28 -25.09
C ALA A 205 14.69 1.56 -24.64
N LEU A 206 14.34 2.82 -24.44
CA LEU A 206 12.98 3.25 -24.10
C LEU A 206 11.99 2.89 -25.22
N ARG A 207 12.34 3.10 -26.49
CA ARG A 207 11.51 2.70 -27.63
C ARG A 207 11.25 1.20 -27.65
N HIS A 208 12.28 0.38 -27.41
CA HIS A 208 12.16 -1.07 -27.32
C HIS A 208 11.39 -1.55 -26.09
N ALA A 209 11.45 -0.82 -24.98
CA ALA A 209 10.65 -1.09 -23.80
C ALA A 209 9.17 -0.83 -24.10
N VAL A 210 8.84 0.34 -24.63
CA VAL A 210 7.46 0.73 -25.01
C VAL A 210 6.86 -0.26 -26.01
N ALA A 211 7.60 -0.69 -27.03
CA ALA A 211 7.12 -1.65 -28.01
C ALA A 211 6.89 -3.08 -27.45
N ALA A 212 7.42 -3.36 -26.26
CA ALA A 212 7.29 -4.64 -25.57
C ALA A 212 6.39 -4.58 -24.32
N LEU A 213 5.78 -3.41 -24.05
CA LEU A 213 4.70 -3.31 -23.08
C LEU A 213 3.43 -3.96 -23.66
N PRO A 214 2.60 -4.57 -22.80
CA PRO A 214 1.36 -5.23 -23.22
C PRO A 214 0.29 -4.26 -23.71
#